data_AF-A0A9J6FQN3-F1
#
_entry.id   AF-A0A9J6FQN3-F1
#
_cell.length_a   1.000
_cell.length_b   1.000
_cell.length_c   1.000
_cell.angle_alpha   90.00
_cell.angle_beta   90.00
_cell.angle_gamma   90.00
#
_symmetry.space_group_name_H-M   'P 1'
#
loop_
_entity.id
_entity.type
_entity.pdbx_description
1 polymer ?
#
loop_
_entity_poly.entity_id
_entity_poly.type
_entity_poly.pdbx_seq_one_letter_code
_entity_poly.pdbx_strand_id
1 'polypeptide(L)'
;MAHADECKATDGVPSPLSAEELRTRLEDLRERAIASGLSDDAIVRSVVAESRVGRTPGDSRLLLKWAFIAGTLAFVIFSRGLPDLANDRCLVNRGGLYLEFTRPVLSCDFCRALTEVTELTEMSKEDFLRIGYSDRPIVLRSGAARWKAMKAFSYEFLRDVYRNTSGAFEVSRHYCQFFKYNTDFEDLENFFSMPESRAAMSSPDEKTWYVGW
;
A
#
# COMPACT_ATOMS: atom_id res chain seq x y z
N MET A 1 -26.49 59.50 -30.51
CA MET A 1 -25.70 60.67 -30.05
C MET A 1 -24.90 60.21 -28.84
N ALA A 2 -23.60 60.07 -29.06
CA ALA A 2 -22.63 59.58 -28.10
C ALA A 2 -22.17 60.73 -27.21
N HIS A 3 -22.16 60.50 -25.91
CA HIS A 3 -21.27 61.19 -24.97
C HIS A 3 -20.68 60.09 -24.10
N ALA A 4 -19.45 59.68 -24.44
CA ALA A 4 -18.61 58.85 -23.61
C ALA A 4 -17.63 59.80 -22.92
N ASP A 5 -17.70 59.80 -21.59
CA ASP A 5 -16.85 60.61 -20.73
C ASP A 5 -15.38 60.20 -20.81
N GLU A 6 -14.52 61.22 -20.74
CA GLU A 6 -13.08 61.16 -20.68
C GLU A 6 -12.57 60.33 -19.49
N CYS A 7 -11.62 59.43 -19.75
CA CYS A 7 -10.55 59.12 -18.81
C CYS A 7 -9.22 59.24 -19.55
N LYS A 8 -8.54 60.38 -19.34
CA LYS A 8 -7.15 60.61 -19.76
C LYS A 8 -6.23 59.61 -19.06
N ALA A 9 -5.57 58.77 -19.85
CA ALA A 9 -4.39 58.05 -19.41
C ALA A 9 -3.28 59.07 -19.13
N THR A 10 -2.85 59.19 -17.88
CA THR A 10 -1.64 59.94 -17.53
C THR A 10 -0.42 59.18 -18.00
N ASP A 11 0.46 59.93 -18.64
CA ASP A 11 1.67 59.51 -19.32
C ASP A 11 2.65 58.75 -18.43
N GLY A 12 3.29 57.73 -19.02
CA GLY A 12 4.71 57.46 -18.83
C GLY A 12 5.14 56.87 -17.49
N VAL A 13 4.86 55.58 -17.25
CA VAL A 13 5.75 54.77 -16.41
C VAL A 13 6.90 54.30 -17.31
N PRO A 14 8.17 54.74 -17.09
CA PRO A 14 9.28 54.27 -17.90
C PRO A 14 9.49 52.78 -17.69
N SER A 15 9.66 52.04 -18.78
CA SER A 15 10.13 50.66 -18.80
C SER A 15 11.38 50.50 -17.91
N PRO A 16 11.56 49.35 -17.22
CA PRO A 16 12.75 49.15 -16.39
C PRO A 16 14.01 49.31 -17.25
N LEU A 17 14.85 50.28 -16.87
CA LEU A 17 16.09 50.60 -17.56
C LEU A 17 16.95 49.34 -17.66
N SER A 18 17.42 49.03 -18.87
CA SER A 18 18.38 47.95 -19.07
C SER A 18 19.67 48.25 -18.31
N ALA A 19 20.39 47.20 -17.87
CA ALA A 19 21.64 47.38 -17.14
C ALA A 19 22.68 48.19 -17.93
N GLU A 20 22.69 48.04 -19.26
CA GLU A 20 23.52 48.79 -20.19
C GLU A 20 23.18 50.29 -20.14
N GLU A 21 21.91 50.63 -20.22
CA GLU A 21 21.44 52.01 -20.27
C GLU A 21 21.60 52.73 -18.92
N LEU A 22 21.44 52.00 -17.82
CA LEU A 22 21.76 52.49 -16.48
C LEU A 22 23.25 52.83 -16.36
N ARG A 23 24.12 51.95 -16.87
CA ARG A 23 25.57 52.13 -16.84
C ARG A 23 25.98 53.39 -17.61
N THR A 24 25.45 53.58 -18.82
CA THR A 24 25.72 54.76 -19.63
C THR A 24 25.30 56.05 -18.92
N ARG A 25 24.13 56.06 -18.27
CA ARG A 25 23.66 57.25 -17.51
C ARG A 25 24.50 57.54 -16.28
N LEU A 26 25.01 56.52 -15.60
CA LEU A 26 25.90 56.69 -14.45
C LEU A 26 27.28 57.21 -14.87
N GLU A 27 27.79 56.75 -16.00
CA GLU A 27 29.05 57.24 -16.59
C GLU A 27 28.93 58.72 -16.97
N ASP A 28 27.84 59.11 -17.66
CA ASP A 28 27.56 60.51 -18.02
C ASP A 28 27.37 61.42 -16.78
N LEU A 29 26.66 60.94 -15.74
CA LEU A 29 26.53 61.66 -14.48
C LEU A 29 27.87 61.84 -13.77
N ARG A 30 28.73 60.82 -13.79
CA ARG A 30 30.07 60.88 -13.21
C ARG A 30 30.94 61.91 -13.93
N GLU A 31 30.93 61.94 -15.26
CA GLU A 31 31.69 62.93 -16.03
C GLU A 31 31.23 64.37 -15.74
N ARG A 32 29.93 64.61 -15.66
CA ARG A 32 29.38 65.92 -15.30
C ARG A 32 29.71 66.34 -13.87
N ALA A 33 29.73 65.40 -12.93
CA ALA A 33 30.14 65.65 -11.55
C ALA A 33 31.64 66.00 -11.45
N ILE A 34 32.51 65.33 -12.22
CA ILE A 34 33.92 65.67 -12.30
C ILE A 34 34.12 67.06 -12.93
N ALA A 35 33.39 67.36 -14.02
CA ALA A 35 33.46 68.66 -14.71
C ALA A 35 32.99 69.84 -13.83
N SER A 36 32.11 69.58 -12.86
CA SER A 36 31.67 70.58 -11.87
C SER A 36 32.60 70.71 -10.66
N GLY A 37 33.75 70.03 -10.67
CA GLY A 37 34.83 70.19 -9.70
C GLY A 37 34.78 69.20 -8.53
N LEU A 38 33.94 68.17 -8.58
CA LEU A 38 33.96 67.10 -7.57
C LEU A 38 35.08 66.11 -7.85
N SER A 39 35.76 65.66 -6.78
CA SER A 39 36.72 64.57 -6.90
C SER A 39 36.01 63.23 -7.06
N ASP A 40 36.65 62.32 -7.80
CA ASP A 40 36.10 61.00 -8.07
C ASP A 40 35.80 60.20 -6.78
N ASP A 41 36.67 60.32 -5.78
CA ASP A 41 36.48 59.71 -4.47
C ASP A 41 35.26 60.22 -3.70
N ALA A 42 34.84 61.47 -3.95
CA ALA A 42 33.64 62.02 -3.33
C ALA A 42 32.38 61.45 -3.98
N ILE A 43 32.40 61.25 -5.30
CA ILE A 43 31.30 60.67 -6.08
C ILE A 43 31.10 59.20 -5.73
N VAL A 44 32.17 58.42 -5.67
CA VAL A 44 32.08 56.99 -5.29
C VAL A 44 31.51 56.86 -3.87
N ARG A 45 31.94 57.72 -2.94
CA ARG A 45 31.45 57.69 -1.56
C ARG A 45 29.96 58.00 -1.46
N SER A 46 29.46 58.99 -2.18
CA SER A 46 28.03 59.33 -2.15
C SER A 46 27.15 58.23 -2.76
N VAL A 47 27.56 57.65 -3.89
CA VAL A 47 26.83 56.53 -4.51
C VAL A 47 26.81 55.30 -3.60
N VAL A 48 27.95 54.97 -2.99
CA VAL A 48 28.03 53.84 -2.04
C VAL A 48 27.17 54.11 -0.80
N ALA A 49 27.17 55.33 -0.28
CA ALA A 49 26.33 55.72 0.85
C ALA A 49 24.84 55.53 0.54
N GLU A 50 24.37 56.03 -0.61
CA GLU A 50 22.96 55.91 -1.02
C GLU A 50 22.57 54.46 -1.35
N SER A 51 23.47 53.67 -1.96
CA SER A 51 23.22 52.25 -2.25
C SER A 51 22.95 51.40 -1.00
N ARG A 52 23.44 51.85 0.16
CA ARG A 52 23.25 51.16 1.45
C ARG A 52 21.93 51.51 2.12
N VAL A 53 21.34 52.67 1.80
CA VAL A 53 20.08 53.15 2.40
C VAL A 53 18.90 52.23 2.04
N GLY A 54 18.94 51.54 0.90
CA GLY A 54 17.88 50.62 0.45
C GLY A 54 17.96 49.18 0.98
N ARG A 55 19.00 48.80 1.73
CA ARG A 55 19.17 47.41 2.18
C ARG A 55 18.55 47.22 3.57
N THR A 56 17.24 46.99 3.62
CA THR A 56 16.59 46.54 4.86
C THR A 56 17.22 45.20 5.29
N PRO A 57 17.71 45.05 6.53
CA PRO A 57 18.19 43.76 7.01
C PRO A 57 17.04 42.76 6.93
N GLY A 58 17.23 41.69 6.14
CA GLY A 58 16.21 40.64 5.99
C GLY A 58 15.79 40.12 7.36
N ASP A 59 14.47 40.07 7.60
CA ASP A 59 13.89 39.81 8.91
C ASP A 59 14.19 38.36 9.34
N SER A 60 15.34 38.17 10.00
CA SER A 60 15.81 36.88 10.53
C SER A 60 14.80 36.23 11.48
N ARG A 61 13.89 37.03 12.05
CA ARG A 61 12.78 36.57 12.88
C ARG A 61 11.74 35.81 12.07
N LEU A 62 11.56 36.11 10.78
CA LEU A 62 10.66 35.37 9.91
C LEU A 62 11.22 33.97 9.61
N LEU A 63 12.52 33.87 9.33
CA LEU A 63 13.20 32.59 9.14
C LEU A 63 13.18 31.73 10.40
N LEU A 64 13.39 32.33 11.58
CA LEU A 64 13.26 31.61 12.85
C LEU A 64 11.84 31.11 13.10
N LYS A 65 10.81 31.91 12.78
CA LYS A 65 9.41 31.50 12.90
C LYS A 65 9.10 30.31 12.01
N TRP A 66 9.53 30.35 10.74
CA TRP A 66 9.35 29.22 9.82
C TRP A 66 10.12 27.97 10.24
N ALA A 67 11.34 28.13 10.75
CA ALA A 67 12.12 27.01 11.29
C ALA A 67 11.43 26.37 12.51
N PHE A 68 10.85 27.18 13.40
CA PHE A 68 10.10 26.68 14.56
C PHE A 68 8.81 25.97 14.15
N ILE A 69 8.05 26.53 13.19
CA ILE A 69 6.84 25.91 12.64
C ILE A 69 7.18 24.57 11.96
N ALA A 70 8.22 24.54 11.12
CA ALA A 70 8.67 23.33 10.46
C ALA A 70 9.17 22.27 11.46
N GLY A 71 9.94 22.68 12.47
CA GLY A 71 10.44 21.79 13.52
C GLY A 71 9.33 21.19 14.38
N THR A 72 8.34 21.99 14.75
CA THR A 72 7.17 21.51 15.52
C THR A 72 6.29 20.58 14.68
N LEU A 73 6.06 20.89 13.40
CA LEU A 73 5.34 20.00 12.48
C LEU A 73 6.07 18.66 12.31
N ALA A 74 7.39 18.69 12.09
CA ALA A 74 8.21 17.48 11.98
C ALA A 74 8.19 16.65 13.28
N PHE A 75 8.25 17.29 14.45
CA PHE A 75 8.16 16.61 15.74
C PHE A 75 6.79 15.95 15.96
N VAL A 76 5.69 16.62 15.59
CA VAL A 76 4.34 16.02 15.68
C VAL A 76 4.18 14.84 14.72
N ILE A 77 4.67 14.96 13.48
CA ILE A 77 4.66 13.86 12.50
C ILE A 77 5.51 12.67 13.01
N PHE A 78 6.69 12.93 13.56
CA PHE A 78 7.57 11.89 14.08
C PHE A 78 6.99 11.22 15.33
N SER A 79 6.42 11.99 16.25
CA SER A 79 5.85 11.46 17.51
C SER A 79 4.50 10.77 17.33
N ARG A 80 3.73 11.09 16.29
CA ARG A 80 2.39 10.52 16.06
C ARG A 80 2.24 9.61 14.84
N GLY A 81 3.19 9.60 13.89
CA GLY A 81 3.01 8.91 12.61
C GLY A 81 4.02 7.80 12.31
N LEU A 82 5.30 7.96 12.68
CA LEU A 82 6.36 7.01 12.30
C LEU A 82 6.49 5.75 13.17
N PRO A 83 6.31 5.77 14.50
CA PRO A 83 6.47 4.56 15.31
C PRO A 83 5.34 3.54 15.14
N ASP A 84 4.20 3.94 14.55
CA ASP A 84 3.07 3.03 14.27
C ASP A 84 3.29 2.20 13.01
N LEU A 85 3.90 2.77 11.96
CA LEU A 85 4.23 2.03 10.73
C LEU A 85 5.19 0.86 11.00
N ALA A 86 6.17 1.04 11.90
CA ALA A 86 7.16 0.01 12.21
C ALA A 86 6.57 -1.22 12.93
N ASN A 87 5.43 -1.06 13.61
CA ASN A 87 4.74 -2.13 14.33
C ASN A 87 3.54 -2.71 13.56
N ASP A 88 3.20 -2.12 12.41
CA ASP A 88 2.05 -2.55 11.65
C ASP A 88 2.38 -3.82 10.84
N ARG A 89 1.86 -4.97 11.30
CA ARG A 89 2.12 -6.29 10.70
C ARG A 89 1.65 -6.39 9.25
N CYS A 90 0.88 -5.41 8.79
CA CYS A 90 0.28 -5.33 7.46
C CYS A 90 0.79 -4.14 6.63
N LEU A 91 1.84 -3.42 7.06
CA LEU A 91 2.37 -2.25 6.34
C LEU A 91 2.72 -2.57 4.87
N VAL A 92 3.26 -3.77 4.65
CA VAL A 92 3.55 -4.29 3.31
C VAL A 92 2.50 -5.36 3.01
N ASN A 93 1.66 -5.09 2.02
CA ASN A 93 0.83 -6.12 1.42
C ASN A 93 1.77 -7.15 0.78
N ARG A 94 2.04 -8.25 1.50
CA ARG A 94 2.77 -9.42 1.04
C ARG A 94 1.88 -10.23 0.10
N GLY A 95 1.41 -9.60 -0.97
CA GLY A 95 0.57 -10.24 -1.98
C GLY A 95 1.28 -11.46 -2.57
N GLY A 96 0.55 -12.24 -3.38
CA GLY A 96 1.04 -13.52 -3.90
C GLY A 96 2.44 -13.46 -4.51
N LEU A 97 2.78 -12.35 -5.19
CA LEU A 97 4.10 -12.16 -5.79
C LEU A 97 5.25 -12.16 -4.76
N TYR A 98 5.07 -11.50 -3.61
CA TYR A 98 6.06 -11.51 -2.53
C TYR A 98 6.25 -12.92 -1.96
N LEU A 99 5.15 -13.66 -1.78
CA LEU A 99 5.20 -15.04 -1.30
C LEU A 99 5.93 -15.95 -2.31
N GLU A 100 5.65 -15.82 -3.61
CA GLU A 100 6.35 -16.62 -4.62
C GLU A 100 7.84 -16.27 -4.73
N PHE A 101 8.22 -14.99 -4.59
CA PHE A 101 9.64 -14.60 -4.60
C PHE A 101 10.42 -15.01 -3.35
N THR A 102 9.74 -15.09 -2.20
CA THR A 102 10.38 -15.48 -0.94
C THR A 102 10.27 -16.97 -0.67
N ARG A 103 9.52 -17.72 -1.49
CA ARG A 103 9.43 -19.17 -1.43
C ARG A 103 10.81 -19.77 -1.75
N PRO A 104 11.36 -20.63 -0.90
CA PRO A 104 12.62 -21.30 -1.20
C PRO A 104 12.47 -22.17 -2.46
N VAL A 105 13.55 -22.25 -3.25
CA VAL A 105 13.62 -23.17 -4.39
C VAL A 105 13.58 -24.61 -3.85
N LEU A 106 12.53 -25.34 -4.18
CA LEU A 106 12.36 -26.75 -3.78
C LEU A 106 13.10 -27.65 -4.77
N SER A 107 13.83 -28.66 -4.26
CA SER A 107 14.34 -29.73 -5.12
C SER A 107 13.19 -30.59 -5.60
N CYS A 108 13.09 -30.86 -6.90
CA CYS A 108 12.09 -31.81 -7.42
C CYS A 108 12.41 -33.29 -7.12
N ASP A 109 13.47 -33.59 -6.38
CA ASP A 109 13.87 -34.99 -6.10
C ASP A 109 12.80 -35.76 -5.32
N PHE A 110 12.03 -35.08 -4.45
CA PHE A 110 10.95 -35.72 -3.70
C PHE A 110 9.79 -36.20 -4.61
N CYS A 111 9.61 -35.58 -5.77
CA CYS A 111 8.56 -35.95 -6.73
C CYS A 111 9.10 -36.72 -7.96
N ARG A 112 10.43 -36.82 -8.12
CA ARG A 112 11.04 -37.52 -9.25
C ARG A 112 10.89 -39.03 -9.07
N ALA A 113 10.41 -39.70 -10.12
CA ALA A 113 10.25 -41.16 -10.17
C ALA A 113 9.31 -41.78 -9.11
N LEU A 114 8.28 -41.03 -8.68
CA LEU A 114 7.14 -41.63 -7.96
C LEU A 114 6.26 -42.40 -8.95
N THR A 115 6.37 -43.73 -8.94
CA THR A 115 5.48 -44.62 -9.72
C THR A 115 4.26 -45.06 -8.93
N GLU A 116 4.37 -45.09 -7.60
CA GLU A 116 3.30 -45.50 -6.68
C GLU A 116 3.42 -44.77 -5.35
N VAL A 117 2.32 -44.69 -4.63
CA VAL A 117 2.26 -44.14 -3.27
C VAL A 117 2.42 -45.30 -2.29
N THR A 118 3.31 -45.15 -1.31
CA THR A 118 3.50 -46.19 -0.29
C THR A 118 2.24 -46.27 0.58
N GLU A 119 1.59 -47.42 0.58
CA GLU A 119 0.41 -47.66 1.40
C GLU A 119 0.73 -48.58 2.56
N LEU A 120 0.22 -48.23 3.73
CA LEU A 120 0.33 -49.02 4.94
C LEU A 120 -1.06 -49.16 5.57
N THR A 121 -1.35 -50.35 6.09
CA THR A 121 -2.59 -50.57 6.83
C THR A 121 -2.44 -50.07 8.27
N GLU A 122 -1.31 -50.34 8.89
CA GLU A 122 -0.94 -49.90 10.25
C GLU A 122 0.49 -49.35 10.23
N MET A 123 0.89 -48.61 11.27
CA MET A 123 2.20 -47.96 11.34
C MET A 123 2.81 -48.13 12.73
N SER A 124 3.97 -48.79 12.79
CA SER A 124 4.81 -48.82 13.99
C SER A 124 5.64 -47.53 14.10
N LYS A 125 6.27 -47.32 15.26
CA LYS A 125 7.20 -46.20 15.44
C LYS A 125 8.41 -46.34 14.53
N GLU A 126 8.92 -47.56 14.37
CA GLU A 126 10.07 -47.90 13.53
C GLU A 126 9.76 -47.66 12.05
N ASP A 127 8.55 -48.01 11.60
CA ASP A 127 8.07 -47.68 10.26
C ASP A 127 8.04 -46.17 10.04
N PHE A 128 7.47 -45.42 10.99
CA PHE A 128 7.41 -43.95 10.89
C PHE A 128 8.82 -43.34 10.83
N LEU A 129 9.77 -43.80 11.65
CA LEU A 129 11.14 -43.28 11.61
C LEU A 129 11.84 -43.59 10.28
N ARG A 130 11.52 -44.71 9.65
CA ARG A 130 12.05 -45.10 8.34
C ARG A 130 11.47 -44.29 7.18
N ILE A 131 10.16 -43.98 7.21
CA ILE A 131 9.44 -43.39 6.06
C ILE A 131 9.05 -41.92 6.24
N GLY A 132 8.85 -41.47 7.48
CA GLY A 132 8.31 -40.13 7.80
C GLY A 132 9.23 -38.98 7.42
N TYR A 133 10.52 -39.27 7.22
CA TYR A 133 11.55 -38.32 6.78
C TYR A 133 12.00 -38.52 5.33
N SER A 134 11.27 -39.32 4.54
CA SER A 134 11.65 -39.63 3.16
C SER A 134 11.20 -38.59 2.13
N ASP A 135 10.48 -37.55 2.55
CA ASP A 135 9.80 -36.56 1.69
C ASP A 135 8.84 -37.19 0.65
N ARG A 136 8.43 -38.45 0.87
CA ARG A 136 7.52 -39.19 -0.02
C ARG A 136 6.11 -39.29 0.57
N PRO A 137 5.07 -39.17 -0.27
CA PRO A 137 3.70 -39.34 0.19
C PRO A 137 3.45 -40.78 0.62
N ILE A 138 2.66 -40.94 1.69
CA ILE A 138 2.22 -42.23 2.19
C ILE A 138 0.72 -42.22 2.45
N VAL A 139 0.06 -43.36 2.31
CA VAL A 139 -1.34 -43.56 2.68
C VAL A 139 -1.42 -44.54 3.84
N LEU A 140 -1.89 -44.09 5.00
CA LEU A 140 -2.16 -44.93 6.15
C LEU A 140 -3.65 -45.27 6.24
N ARG A 141 -4.05 -46.44 5.75
CA ARG A 141 -5.47 -46.82 5.58
C ARG A 141 -6.25 -46.87 6.89
N SER A 142 -5.63 -47.32 7.98
CA SER A 142 -6.32 -47.43 9.28
C SER A 142 -6.11 -46.24 10.23
N GLY A 143 -5.45 -45.16 9.77
CA GLY A 143 -5.06 -44.04 10.64
C GLY A 143 -6.25 -43.34 11.33
N ALA A 144 -7.37 -43.23 10.62
CA ALA A 144 -8.61 -42.65 11.14
C ALA A 144 -9.70 -43.69 11.45
N ALA A 145 -9.42 -45.00 11.34
CA ALA A 145 -10.45 -46.05 11.41
C ALA A 145 -11.23 -46.07 12.73
N ARG A 146 -10.62 -45.60 13.83
CA ARG A 146 -11.24 -45.53 15.17
C ARG A 146 -11.85 -44.17 15.50
N TRP A 147 -11.78 -43.18 14.60
CA TRP A 147 -12.36 -41.87 14.85
C TRP A 147 -13.89 -41.96 14.89
N LYS A 148 -14.51 -41.32 15.88
CA LYS A 148 -15.98 -41.23 15.96
C LYS A 148 -16.59 -40.60 14.69
N ALA A 149 -15.84 -39.68 14.06
CA ALA A 149 -16.21 -39.02 12.81
C ALA A 149 -16.58 -40.01 11.71
N MET A 150 -15.91 -41.17 11.62
CA MET A 150 -16.19 -42.21 10.61
C MET A 150 -17.61 -42.78 10.70
N LYS A 151 -18.29 -42.61 11.84
CA LYS A 151 -19.67 -43.09 12.08
C LYS A 151 -20.68 -41.97 12.28
N ALA A 152 -20.22 -40.74 12.45
CA ALA A 152 -21.05 -39.61 12.88
C ALA A 152 -21.18 -38.52 11.80
N PHE A 153 -20.14 -38.30 11.00
CA PHE A 153 -20.16 -37.24 10.01
C PHE A 153 -20.97 -37.69 8.80
N SER A 154 -22.09 -37.01 8.59
CA SER A 154 -22.93 -37.09 7.41
C SER A 154 -23.28 -35.66 6.95
N TYR A 155 -23.92 -35.56 5.78
CA TYR A 155 -24.44 -34.28 5.30
C TYR A 155 -25.38 -33.64 6.33
N GLU A 156 -26.31 -34.42 6.89
CA GLU A 156 -27.30 -33.98 7.88
C GLU A 156 -26.63 -33.53 9.17
N PHE A 157 -25.66 -34.31 9.67
CA PHE A 157 -24.92 -33.93 10.87
C PHE A 157 -24.23 -32.57 10.69
N LEU A 158 -23.53 -32.36 9.58
CA LEU A 158 -22.82 -31.11 9.32
C LEU A 158 -23.80 -29.95 9.09
N ARG A 159 -24.86 -30.18 8.32
CA ARG A 159 -25.95 -29.21 8.12
C ARG A 159 -26.52 -28.73 9.45
N ASP A 160 -26.84 -29.66 10.35
CA ASP A 160 -27.48 -29.36 11.62
C ASP A 160 -26.50 -28.65 12.57
N VAL A 161 -25.21 -29.00 12.56
CA VAL A 161 -24.16 -28.27 13.31
C VAL A 161 -24.10 -26.80 12.86
N TYR A 162 -24.04 -26.54 11.55
CA TYR A 162 -23.95 -25.16 11.04
C TYR A 162 -25.24 -24.38 11.28
N ARG A 163 -26.42 -24.98 11.09
CA ARG A 163 -27.71 -24.32 11.34
C ARG A 163 -27.94 -24.01 12.82
N ASN A 164 -27.47 -24.86 13.72
CA ASN A 164 -27.62 -24.67 15.17
C ASN A 164 -26.51 -23.83 15.80
N THR A 165 -25.52 -23.39 15.00
CA THR A 165 -24.43 -22.53 15.48
C THR A 165 -24.65 -21.12 14.97
N SER A 166 -25.04 -20.20 15.87
CA SER A 166 -25.30 -18.80 15.51
C SER A 166 -24.07 -18.15 14.86
N GLY A 167 -24.27 -17.53 13.69
CA GLY A 167 -23.21 -16.83 12.96
C GLY A 167 -22.32 -17.72 12.09
N ALA A 168 -22.54 -19.04 12.04
CA ALA A 168 -21.64 -19.95 11.33
C ALA A 168 -21.61 -19.67 9.81
N PHE A 169 -22.75 -19.36 9.19
CA PHE A 169 -22.81 -19.03 7.77
C PHE A 169 -22.19 -17.66 7.47
N GLU A 170 -22.40 -16.67 8.34
CA GLU A 170 -21.81 -15.34 8.24
C GLU A 170 -20.28 -15.41 8.29
N VAL A 171 -19.74 -16.19 9.22
CA VAL A 171 -18.29 -16.43 9.35
C VAL A 171 -17.76 -17.11 8.09
N SER A 172 -18.43 -18.16 7.60
CA SER A 172 -18.03 -18.86 6.36
C SER A 172 -18.01 -17.91 5.15
N ARG A 173 -19.04 -17.06 5.00
CA ARG A 173 -19.10 -16.02 3.95
C ARG A 173 -18.01 -14.97 4.12
N HIS A 174 -17.79 -14.48 5.34
CA HIS A 174 -16.82 -13.41 5.63
C HIS A 174 -15.38 -13.83 5.37
N TYR A 175 -15.03 -15.08 5.70
CA TYR A 175 -13.69 -15.63 5.49
C TYR A 175 -13.53 -16.38 4.17
N CYS A 176 -14.53 -16.35 3.28
CA CYS A 176 -14.51 -17.02 1.98
C CYS A 176 -14.13 -18.51 2.08
N GLN A 177 -14.66 -19.21 3.09
CA GLN A 177 -14.29 -20.60 3.37
C GLN A 177 -14.94 -21.59 2.38
N PHE A 178 -16.01 -21.21 1.70
CA PHE A 178 -16.68 -22.09 0.77
C PHE A 178 -16.01 -22.11 -0.61
N PHE A 179 -15.52 -23.28 -1.01
CA PHE A 179 -14.90 -23.54 -2.31
C PHE A 179 -15.87 -24.27 -3.23
N LYS A 180 -16.46 -23.52 -4.17
CA LYS A 180 -17.34 -24.06 -5.21
C LYS A 180 -16.53 -24.68 -6.35
N TYR A 181 -16.64 -26.00 -6.52
CA TYR A 181 -15.98 -26.71 -7.63
C TYR A 181 -17.01 -27.17 -8.66
N ASN A 182 -17.22 -26.36 -9.70
CA ASN A 182 -18.16 -26.64 -10.80
C ASN A 182 -19.56 -27.05 -10.32
N THR A 183 -20.05 -26.36 -9.28
CA THR A 183 -21.39 -26.54 -8.73
C THR A 183 -22.20 -25.26 -8.87
N ASP A 184 -23.52 -25.38 -8.74
CA ASP A 184 -24.48 -24.27 -8.71
C ASP A 184 -24.64 -23.64 -7.32
N PHE A 185 -23.96 -24.16 -6.30
CA PHE A 185 -24.02 -23.58 -4.96
C PHE A 185 -23.24 -22.27 -4.86
N GLU A 186 -23.90 -21.24 -4.32
CA GLU A 186 -23.29 -19.91 -4.13
C GLU A 186 -22.40 -19.86 -2.87
N ASP A 187 -22.89 -20.43 -1.78
CA ASP A 187 -22.22 -20.48 -0.49
C ASP A 187 -22.57 -21.77 0.30
N LEU A 188 -22.02 -21.86 1.52
CA LEU A 188 -22.22 -23.02 2.39
C LEU A 188 -23.68 -23.18 2.85
N GLU A 189 -24.41 -22.08 3.03
CA GLU A 189 -25.81 -22.09 3.44
C GLU A 189 -26.70 -22.64 2.32
N ASN A 190 -26.43 -22.24 1.08
CA ASN A 190 -27.07 -22.75 -0.11
C ASN A 190 -26.78 -24.24 -0.34
N PHE A 191 -25.53 -24.68 -0.14
CA PHE A 191 -25.16 -26.11 -0.15
C PHE A 191 -25.94 -26.92 0.90
N PHE A 192 -26.05 -26.41 2.13
CA PHE A 192 -26.80 -27.05 3.21
C PHE A 192 -28.33 -26.93 3.08
N SER A 193 -28.81 -26.31 2.01
CA SER A 193 -30.24 -26.18 1.67
C SER A 193 -30.65 -27.03 0.47
N MET A 194 -29.75 -27.86 -0.07
CA MET A 194 -30.11 -28.76 -1.18
C MET A 194 -31.14 -29.82 -0.76
N PRO A 195 -31.92 -30.35 -1.73
CA PRO A 195 -32.83 -31.46 -1.46
C PRO A 195 -32.09 -32.71 -0.93
N GLU A 196 -32.72 -33.46 -0.03
CA GLU A 196 -32.17 -34.68 0.55
C GLU A 196 -31.87 -35.74 -0.52
N SER A 197 -32.70 -35.82 -1.57
CA SER A 197 -32.48 -36.73 -2.71
C SER A 197 -31.17 -36.45 -3.44
N ARG A 198 -30.81 -35.16 -3.60
CA ARG A 198 -29.54 -34.71 -4.19
C ARG A 198 -28.37 -34.97 -3.25
N ALA A 199 -28.54 -34.72 -1.95
CA ALA A 199 -27.53 -35.00 -0.94
C ALA A 199 -27.16 -36.50 -0.90
N ALA A 200 -28.17 -37.36 -0.95
CA ALA A 200 -28.01 -38.81 -0.94
C ALA A 200 -27.72 -39.41 -2.32
N MET A 201 -27.69 -38.60 -3.39
CA MET A 201 -27.54 -39.06 -4.78
C MET A 201 -28.50 -40.22 -5.11
N SER A 202 -29.77 -40.07 -4.73
CA SER A 202 -30.75 -41.17 -4.73
C SER A 202 -31.23 -41.60 -6.12
N SER A 203 -30.99 -40.78 -7.15
CA SER A 203 -31.33 -41.07 -8.56
C SER A 203 -30.15 -40.72 -9.48
N PRO A 204 -29.96 -41.43 -10.61
CA PRO A 204 -29.00 -41.05 -11.64
C PRO A 204 -29.21 -39.64 -12.23
N ASP A 205 -30.44 -39.11 -12.14
CA ASP A 205 -30.79 -37.77 -12.65
C ASP A 205 -30.38 -36.65 -11.69
N GLU A 206 -29.95 -36.98 -10.46
CA GLU A 206 -29.52 -35.99 -9.49
C GLU A 206 -28.21 -35.33 -9.92
N LYS A 207 -28.17 -34.00 -9.80
CA LYS A 207 -26.99 -33.22 -10.17
C LYS A 207 -25.86 -33.48 -9.16
N THR A 208 -24.76 -34.05 -9.65
CA THR A 208 -23.55 -34.28 -8.86
C THR A 208 -23.02 -32.98 -8.24
N TRP A 209 -22.31 -33.13 -7.13
CA TRP A 209 -21.73 -32.00 -6.42
C TRP A 209 -20.38 -32.38 -5.81
N TYR A 210 -19.49 -31.40 -5.76
CA TYR A 210 -18.22 -31.47 -5.05
C TYR A 210 -17.93 -30.07 -4.52
N VAL A 211 -17.70 -29.96 -3.22
CA VAL A 211 -17.47 -28.71 -2.51
C VAL A 211 -16.36 -28.91 -1.48
N GLY A 212 -15.63 -27.85 -1.15
CA GLY A 212 -14.76 -27.80 0.02
C GLY A 212 -15.16 -26.65 0.93
N TRP A 213 -14.98 -26.80 2.24
CA TRP A 213 -15.14 -25.70 3.21
C TRP A 213 -14.42 -25.97 4.53
#